data_AF-A0A8D2HBD5-F1
#
_entry.id   AF-A0A8D2HBD5-F1
#
_cell.length_a   1.000
_cell.length_b   1.000
_cell.length_c   1.000
_cell.angle_alpha   90.00
_cell.angle_beta   90.00
_cell.angle_gamma   90.00
#
_symmetry.space_group_name_H-M   'P 1'
#
loop_
_entity.id
_entity.type
_entity.pdbx_description
1 polymer ?
#
loop_
_entity_poly.entity_id
_entity_poly.type
_entity_poly.pdbx_seq_one_letter_code
_entity_poly.pdbx_strand_id
1 'polypeptide(L)'
;MVVAAALTRLQEEVKCLDELKDPITIECGHNLCRSCIQQSWADPQDSFPCHVCCHQCKERHCRSNTQLGRTIEIAKDLSGLLASAKPLCPPRQGDHQSSRDAGSFCN
;
A
#
# COMPACT_ATOMS: atom_id res chain seq x y z
N MET A 1 -22.08 4.05 19.66
CA MET A 1 -21.84 3.79 18.22
C MET A 1 -21.41 5.05 17.46
N VAL A 2 -20.53 5.88 18.04
CA VAL A 2 -20.09 7.13 17.39
C VAL A 2 -18.72 6.97 16.74
N VAL A 3 -17.85 6.16 17.37
CA VAL A 3 -16.51 5.84 16.86
C VAL A 3 -16.59 5.04 15.56
N ALA A 4 -17.49 4.07 15.44
CA ALA A 4 -17.67 3.29 14.20
C ALA A 4 -18.15 4.18 13.05
N ALA A 5 -19.18 5.02 13.27
CA ALA A 5 -19.66 5.96 12.25
C ALA A 5 -18.60 7.03 11.89
N ALA A 6 -17.82 7.50 12.86
CA ALA A 6 -16.67 8.37 12.59
C ALA A 6 -15.57 7.65 11.81
N LEU A 7 -15.31 6.36 12.10
CA LEU A 7 -14.37 5.54 11.34
C LEU A 7 -14.86 5.33 9.91
N THR A 8 -16.15 5.07 9.71
CA THR A 8 -16.74 4.91 8.38
C THR A 8 -16.65 6.20 7.57
N ARG A 9 -16.92 7.35 8.19
CA ARG A 9 -16.74 8.67 7.56
C ARG A 9 -15.26 8.97 7.25
N LEU A 10 -14.34 8.59 8.14
CA LEU A 10 -12.90 8.71 7.87
C LEU A 10 -12.42 7.72 6.80
N GLN A 11 -13.04 6.56 6.68
CA GLN A 11 -12.79 5.57 5.63
C GLN A 11 -13.34 6.03 4.27
N GLU A 12 -14.43 6.79 4.25
CA GLU A 12 -14.95 7.47 3.05
C GLU A 12 -14.05 8.63 2.62
N GLU A 13 -13.36 9.30 3.55
CA GLU A 13 -12.49 10.44 3.24
C GLU A 13 -11.03 10.07 2.94
N VAL A 14 -10.51 8.93 3.41
CA VAL A 14 -9.06 8.66 3.37
C VAL A 14 -8.72 7.17 3.23
N LYS A 15 -8.83 6.64 2.00
CA LYS A 15 -7.88 5.66 1.42
C LYS A 15 -8.39 5.17 0.07
N CYS A 16 -7.48 4.91 -0.87
CA CYS A 16 -7.76 4.01 -1.98
C CYS A 16 -8.18 2.65 -1.40
N LEU A 17 -9.49 2.40 -1.30
CA LEU A 17 -10.06 1.30 -0.50
C LEU A 17 -9.52 -0.07 -0.93
N ASP A 18 -9.30 -0.29 -2.22
CA ASP A 18 -8.89 -1.60 -2.74
C ASP A 18 -7.90 -1.43 -3.89
N GLU A 19 -6.70 -0.95 -3.58
CA GLU A 19 -5.54 -0.90 -4.49
C GLU A 19 -5.46 0.38 -5.33
N LEU A 20 -4.25 0.95 -5.35
CA LEU A 20 -3.92 2.15 -6.12
C LEU A 20 -3.89 1.80 -7.62
N LYS A 21 -5.06 1.69 -8.24
CA LYS A 21 -5.24 1.48 -9.68
C LYS A 21 -5.17 2.82 -10.41
N ASP A 22 -4.50 2.83 -11.56
CA ASP A 22 -4.28 4.02 -12.39
C ASP A 22 -3.79 5.21 -11.55
N PRO A 23 -2.61 5.08 -10.90
CA PRO A 23 -2.10 6.13 -10.02
C PRO A 23 -1.92 7.43 -10.78
N ILE A 24 -2.35 8.51 -10.15
CA ILE A 24 -2.17 9.89 -10.62
C ILE A 24 -1.35 10.61 -9.56
N THR A 25 -0.20 11.14 -9.99
CA THR A 25 0.65 12.00 -9.18
C THR A 25 0.06 13.40 -9.16
N ILE A 26 -0.19 13.93 -7.97
CA ILE A 26 -0.72 15.28 -7.75
C ILE A 26 0.40 16.26 -7.39
N GLU A 27 0.07 17.56 -7.30
CA GLU A 27 1.03 18.66 -7.08
C GLU A 27 1.98 18.43 -5.90
N CYS A 28 1.48 17.86 -4.80
CA CYS A 28 2.29 17.55 -3.62
C CYS A 28 3.18 16.29 -3.76
N GLY A 29 3.21 15.64 -4.92
CA GLY A 29 4.02 14.44 -5.19
C GLY A 29 3.43 13.11 -4.70
N HIS A 30 2.27 13.12 -4.04
CA HIS A 30 1.58 11.89 -3.66
C HIS A 30 0.82 11.29 -4.84
N ASN A 31 0.57 9.98 -4.79
CA ASN A 31 -0.16 9.26 -5.83
C ASN A 31 -1.53 8.86 -5.30
N LEU A 32 -2.58 9.23 -6.02
CA LEU A 32 -3.98 8.90 -5.73
C LEU A 32 -4.56 8.06 -6.86
N CYS A 33 -5.60 7.29 -6.57
CA CYS A 33 -6.30 6.53 -7.60
C CYS A 33 -7.17 7.44 -8.46
N ARG A 34 -7.45 7.07 -9.71
CA ARG A 34 -8.29 7.88 -10.60
C ARG A 34 -9.69 8.17 -10.02
N SER A 35 -10.32 7.18 -9.39
CA SER A 35 -11.62 7.37 -8.74
C SER A 35 -11.54 8.31 -7.54
N CYS A 36 -10.46 8.22 -6.75
CA CYS A 36 -10.20 9.08 -5.60
C CYS A 36 -10.10 10.56 -6.03
N ILE A 37 -9.44 10.82 -7.15
CA ILE A 37 -9.33 12.17 -7.72
C ILE A 37 -10.68 12.66 -8.25
N GLN A 38 -11.40 11.83 -8.99
CA GLN A 38 -12.72 12.20 -9.52
C GLN A 38 -13.73 12.55 -8.41
N GLN A 39 -13.70 11.84 -7.29
CA GLN A 39 -14.52 12.16 -6.11
C GLN A 39 -14.07 13.46 -5.45
N SER A 40 -12.76 13.71 -5.41
CA SER A 40 -12.19 14.93 -4.83
C SER A 40 -12.46 16.19 -5.65
N TRP A 41 -12.78 16.06 -6.94
CA TRP A 41 -13.20 17.15 -7.84
C TRP A 41 -14.72 17.31 -7.94
N ALA A 42 -15.51 16.54 -7.18
CA ALA A 42 -16.96 16.68 -7.19
C ALA A 42 -17.43 18.05 -6.65
N ASP A 43 -16.59 18.71 -5.86
CA ASP A 43 -16.80 20.08 -5.41
C ASP A 43 -16.24 21.09 -6.44
N PRO A 44 -16.94 22.20 -6.73
CA PRO A 44 -16.55 23.20 -7.73
C PRO A 44 -15.33 24.06 -7.35
N GLN A 45 -14.60 23.68 -6.29
CA GLN A 45 -13.35 24.33 -5.93
C GLN A 45 -12.25 23.75 -6.82
N ASP A 46 -11.51 24.58 -7.56
CA ASP A 46 -10.34 24.19 -8.38
C ASP A 46 -9.17 23.55 -7.58
N SER A 47 -9.40 23.23 -6.30
CA SER A 47 -8.46 22.67 -5.36
C SER A 47 -9.12 21.59 -4.50
N PHE A 48 -8.36 20.55 -4.21
CA PHE A 48 -8.78 19.44 -3.34
C PHE A 48 -7.67 19.09 -2.34
N PRO A 49 -8.01 18.59 -1.14
CA PRO A 49 -7.01 18.17 -0.18
C PRO A 49 -6.35 16.86 -0.60
N CYS A 50 -5.03 16.79 -0.51
CA CYS A 50 -4.31 15.53 -0.62
C CYS A 50 -4.64 14.63 0.59
N HIS A 51 -5.10 13.40 0.35
CA HIS A 51 -5.47 12.46 1.42
C HIS A 51 -4.27 11.98 2.26
N VAL A 52 -3.03 12.21 1.79
CA VAL A 52 -1.80 11.74 2.46
C VAL A 52 -1.19 12.83 3.35
N CYS A 53 -1.15 14.07 2.88
CA CYS A 53 -0.46 15.17 3.57
C CYS A 53 -1.34 16.40 3.84
N CYS A 54 -2.63 16.33 3.49
CA CYS A 54 -3.61 17.41 3.63
C CYS A 54 -3.27 18.70 2.86
N HIS A 55 -2.28 18.68 1.96
CA HIS A 55 -1.95 19.81 1.10
C HIS A 55 -3.05 20.06 0.06
N GLN A 56 -3.49 21.31 -0.10
CA GLN A 56 -4.45 21.68 -1.15
C GLN A 56 -3.78 21.66 -2.53
N CYS A 57 -4.12 20.66 -3.33
CA CYS A 57 -3.60 20.45 -4.68
C CYS A 57 -4.60 20.95 -5.72
N LYS A 58 -4.12 21.40 -6.87
CA LYS A 58 -4.98 21.88 -7.97
C LYS A 58 -5.17 20.81 -9.04
N GLU A 59 -6.38 20.71 -9.61
CA GLU A 59 -6.72 19.73 -10.65
C GLU A 59 -5.72 19.77 -11.83
N ARG A 60 -5.38 20.96 -12.30
CA ARG A 60 -4.49 21.19 -13.44
C ARG A 60 -3.05 20.66 -13.29
N HIS A 61 -2.62 20.28 -12.09
CA HIS A 61 -1.26 19.79 -11.83
C HIS A 61 -1.17 18.28 -11.61
N CYS A 62 -2.17 17.53 -12.07
CA CYS A 62 -2.21 16.08 -11.96
C CYS A 62 -1.58 15.40 -13.18
N ARG A 63 -0.79 14.34 -12.97
CA ARG A 63 -0.16 13.55 -14.04
C ARG A 63 -0.36 12.06 -13.79
N SER A 64 -0.85 11.34 -14.79
CA SER A 64 -0.95 9.87 -14.72
C SER A 64 0.44 9.24 -14.60
N ASN A 65 0.58 8.29 -13.68
CA ASN A 65 1.83 7.59 -13.38
C ASN A 65 1.74 6.12 -13.82
N THR A 66 1.71 5.89 -15.13
CA THR A 66 1.58 4.53 -15.70
C THR A 66 2.74 3.60 -15.33
N GLN A 67 3.92 4.16 -15.02
CA GLN A 67 5.05 3.39 -14.52
C GLN A 67 4.74 2.78 -13.15
N LEU A 68 4.27 3.61 -12.19
CA LEU A 68 3.87 3.12 -10.88
C LEU A 68 2.72 2.12 -10.96
N GLY A 69 1.76 2.34 -11.85
CA GLY A 69 0.67 1.38 -12.10
C GLY A 69 1.19 0.00 -12.48
N ARG A 70 2.11 -0.08 -13.46
CA ARG A 70 2.74 -1.34 -13.86
C ARG A 70 3.55 -1.99 -12.75
N THR A 71 4.29 -1.20 -11.97
CA THR A 71 5.05 -1.74 -10.82
C THR A 71 4.13 -2.36 -9.78
N ILE A 72 2.97 -1.74 -9.51
CA ILE A 72 1.96 -2.27 -8.59
C ILE A 72 1.39 -3.59 -9.11
N GLU A 73 1.08 -3.68 -10.41
CA GLU A 73 0.60 -4.92 -11.04
C GLU A 73 1.62 -6.05 -10.87
N ILE A 74 2.89 -5.81 -11.23
CA ILE A 74 3.96 -6.81 -11.09
C ILE A 74 4.14 -7.24 -9.62
N ALA A 75 4.08 -6.29 -8.68
CA ALA A 75 4.21 -6.59 -7.26
C ALA A 75 3.07 -7.48 -6.75
N LYS A 76 1.85 -7.29 -7.25
CA LYS A 76 0.70 -8.16 -6.92
C LYS A 76 0.89 -9.56 -7.48
N ASP A 77 1.32 -9.67 -8.73
CA ASP A 77 1.59 -10.97 -9.37
C ASP A 77 2.65 -11.75 -8.58
N LEU A 78 3.76 -11.10 -8.21
CA LEU A 78 4.79 -11.70 -7.38
C LEU A 78 4.27 -12.11 -5.99
N SER A 79 3.43 -11.28 -5.37
CA SER A 79 2.83 -11.61 -4.07
C SER A 79 1.92 -12.83 -4.14
N GLY A 80 1.13 -12.97 -5.22
CA GLY A 80 0.29 -14.15 -5.46
C GLY A 80 1.10 -15.43 -5.68
N LEU A 81 2.21 -15.33 -6.42
CA LEU A 81 3.15 -16.45 -6.62
C LEU A 81 3.80 -16.88 -5.29
N LEU A 82 4.22 -15.92 -4.45
CA LEU A 82 4.81 -16.21 -3.14
C LEU A 82 3.79 -16.80 -2.16
N ALA A 83 2.55 -16.32 -2.17
CA ALA A 83 1.48 -16.87 -1.34
C ALA A 83 1.09 -18.32 -1.74
N SER A 84 1.28 -18.67 -3.01
CA SER A 84 1.03 -20.01 -3.55
C SER A 84 2.24 -20.96 -3.37
N ALA A 85 3.41 -20.42 -3.04
CA ALA A 85 4.60 -21.21 -2.82
C ALA A 85 4.50 -21.96 -1.48
N LYS A 86 4.44 -23.29 -1.55
CA LYS A 86 4.53 -24.15 -0.37
C LYS A 86 5.88 -23.90 0.32
N PRO A 87 5.93 -23.71 1.66
CA PRO A 87 7.20 -23.52 2.36
C PRO A 87 8.15 -24.67 2.02
N LEU A 88 9.30 -24.34 1.43
CA LEU A 88 10.25 -25.34 0.90
C LEU A 88 11.02 -26.11 1.98
N CYS A 89 10.88 -25.74 3.26
CA CYS A 89 11.28 -26.54 4.41
C CYS A 89 10.43 -26.15 5.63
N PRO A 90 10.12 -27.10 6.54
CA PRO A 90 9.61 -26.73 7.85
C PRO A 90 10.64 -25.86 8.59
N PRO A 91 10.20 -24.89 9.42
CA PRO A 91 11.12 -24.16 10.29
C PRO A 91 11.89 -25.17 11.14
N ARG A 92 13.23 -25.10 11.14
CA ARG A 92 14.02 -25.84 12.13
C ARG A 92 13.58 -25.33 13.49
N GLN A 93 12.86 -26.16 14.25
CA GLN A 93 12.66 -25.93 15.67
C GLN A 93 14.06 -25.94 16.26
N GLY A 94 14.52 -24.78 16.70
CA GLY A 94 15.75 -24.68 17.47
C GLY A 94 15.48 -25.36 18.79
N ASP A 95 15.99 -26.57 18.97
CA ASP A 95 15.95 -27.29 20.22
C ASP A 95 16.68 -26.42 21.25
N HIS A 96 15.92 -25.70 22.07
CA HIS A 96 16.44 -25.02 23.25
C HIS A 96 16.72 -26.09 24.31
N GLN A 97 17.76 -26.90 24.08
CA GLN A 97 18.36 -27.73 25.12
C GLN A 97 19.88 -27.66 25.00
N SER A 98 20.43 -26.73 25.79
CA SER A 98 21.73 -26.77 26.45
C SER A 98 22.73 -27.85 26.00
N SER A 99 23.88 -27.45 25.46
CA SER A 99 25.17 -27.82 26.06
C SER A 99 26.30 -26.97 25.48
N ARG A 100 27.00 -26.24 26.35
CA ARG A 100 28.45 -26.20 26.23
C ARG A 100 28.86 -27.66 26.35
N ASP A 101 29.48 -28.23 25.32
CA ASP A 101 30.59 -29.17 25.49
C ASP A 101 31.11 -29.63 24.13
N ALA A 102 32.41 -29.93 24.17
CA ALA A 102 33.37 -29.99 23.09
C ALA A 102 33.19 -31.14 22.10
N GLY A 103 33.83 -30.98 20.93
CA GLY A 103 34.18 -32.05 20.00
C GLY A 103 33.69 -31.77 18.59
N SER A 104 34.55 -31.31 17.67
CA SER A 104 35.37 -32.18 16.80
C SER A 104 34.49 -32.93 15.79
N PHE A 105 34.63 -32.82 14.46
CA PHE A 105 35.64 -32.26 13.56
C PHE A 105 34.91 -32.10 12.20
N CYS A 106 35.35 -31.15 11.36
CA CYS A 106 34.95 -31.16 9.95
C CYS A 106 35.69 -32.29 9.22
N ASN A 107 34.94 -33.14 8.52
CA ASN A 107 35.28 -33.56 7.16
C ASN A 107 34.02 -33.88 6.38
#